data_AF-A0A353C555-F1
#
_entry.id   AF-A0A353C555-F1
#
_cell.length_a   1.000
_cell.length_b   1.000
_cell.length_c   1.000
_cell.angle_alpha   90.00
_cell.angle_beta   90.00
_cell.angle_gamma   90.00
#
_symmetry.space_group_name_H-M   'P 1'
#
loop_
_entity.id
_entity.type
_entity.pdbx_description
1 polymer ?
#
loop_
_entity_poly.entity_id
_entity_poly.type
_entity_poly.pdbx_seq_one_letter_code
_entity_poly.pdbx_strand_id
1 'polypeptide(L)'
;MDDAVSMSGLFIKKGPVVQIKDGAGRTDVLSDNDPRVVYQGPLVVLVNSLSASASEILAAALQDYGRAVIVGGPSTFGKGTVQIVADLDQYLPRQLAGVKPSGSLRLTIKKFYRVSGGSTQWKGVTADISLPDLYSYLGIQEKTMDYSLPWDTTSPVSYKRWTSEKYNLDLVKKNSASRVKASKAFKLIVEDIARLRKQKEDSKESLRFSSFLAKQKFLKEEADQLQNLPVDEPSYIRIVRPKVDKENPTNPNYQKNKEWLKQISKDAYVDEAWHILADMAR
;
A
#
# COMPACT_ATOMS: atom_id res chain seq x y z
N MET A 1 2.53 4.13 -14.11
CA MET A 1 2.74 5.50 -13.58
C MET A 1 1.60 6.38 -14.03
N ASP A 2 1.31 6.38 -15.33
CA ASP A 2 0.18 7.10 -15.92
C ASP A 2 -1.16 6.75 -15.28
N ASP A 3 -1.37 5.49 -14.90
CA ASP A 3 -2.57 5.08 -14.14
C ASP A 3 -2.67 5.79 -12.80
N ALA A 4 -1.56 5.95 -12.05
CA ALA A 4 -1.58 6.65 -10.77
C ALA A 4 -1.87 8.15 -10.95
N VAL A 5 -1.38 8.76 -12.04
CA VAL A 5 -1.69 10.15 -12.40
C VAL A 5 -3.18 10.28 -12.75
N SER A 6 -3.68 9.41 -13.63
CA SER A 6 -5.07 9.42 -14.08
C SER A 6 -6.05 9.13 -12.93
N MET A 7 -5.72 8.17 -12.06
CA MET A 7 -6.52 7.85 -10.86
C MET A 7 -6.52 9.00 -9.85
N SER A 8 -5.41 9.71 -9.68
CA SER A 8 -5.36 10.89 -8.82
C SER A 8 -6.33 11.97 -9.32
N GLY A 9 -6.38 12.18 -10.65
CA GLY A 9 -7.29 13.13 -11.32
C GLY A 9 -8.77 12.87 -11.06
N LEU A 10 -9.17 11.64 -10.70
CA LEU A 10 -10.56 11.36 -10.32
C LEU A 10 -11.00 12.09 -9.04
N PHE A 11 -10.03 12.50 -8.20
CA PHE A 11 -10.26 13.05 -6.87
C PHE A 11 -9.73 14.48 -6.69
N ILE A 12 -8.80 14.93 -7.52
CA ILE A 12 -8.25 16.30 -7.51
C ILE A 12 -8.71 17.05 -8.76
N LYS A 13 -8.71 18.39 -8.73
CA LYS A 13 -9.15 19.20 -9.89
C LYS A 13 -8.17 19.10 -11.05
N LYS A 14 -6.97 19.65 -10.89
CA LYS A 14 -5.89 19.62 -11.88
C LYS A 14 -4.60 20.00 -11.18
N GLY A 15 -3.48 19.53 -11.68
CA GLY A 15 -2.17 19.90 -11.15
C GLY A 15 -1.16 18.76 -11.14
N PRO A 16 0.05 19.04 -10.63
CA PRO A 16 1.11 18.04 -10.58
C PRO A 16 0.72 16.89 -9.65
N VAL A 17 1.07 15.66 -10.02
CA VAL A 17 0.85 14.46 -9.18
C VAL A 17 2.19 13.93 -8.67
N VAL A 18 3.21 13.95 -9.52
CA VAL A 18 4.51 13.36 -9.21
C VAL A 18 5.61 14.01 -10.05
N GLN A 19 6.79 14.15 -9.47
CA GLN A 19 8.00 14.58 -10.18
C GLN A 19 8.89 13.36 -10.45
N ILE A 20 9.50 13.27 -11.62
CA ILE A 20 10.48 12.24 -11.96
C ILE A 20 11.80 12.88 -12.34
N LYS A 21 12.88 12.44 -11.72
CA LYS A 21 14.24 12.92 -11.99
C LYS A 21 15.09 11.80 -12.56
N ASP A 22 15.73 12.06 -13.68
CA ASP A 22 16.66 11.12 -14.31
C ASP A 22 18.09 11.25 -13.76
N GLY A 23 18.97 10.33 -14.16
CA GLY A 23 20.38 10.34 -13.76
C GLY A 23 21.20 11.54 -14.26
N ALA A 24 20.70 12.28 -15.26
CA ALA A 24 21.31 13.52 -15.75
C ALA A 24 20.80 14.77 -14.97
N GLY A 25 19.91 14.57 -14.00
CA GLY A 25 19.35 15.64 -13.18
C GLY A 25 18.14 16.34 -13.79
N ARG A 26 17.67 15.93 -14.98
CA ARG A 26 16.46 16.48 -15.59
C ARG A 26 15.24 16.02 -14.81
N THR A 27 14.34 16.96 -14.54
CA THR A 27 13.12 16.70 -13.77
C THR A 27 11.90 16.96 -14.63
N ASP A 28 11.08 15.93 -14.84
CA ASP A 28 9.77 16.06 -15.48
C ASP A 28 8.67 16.01 -14.41
N VAL A 29 7.62 16.81 -14.57
CA VAL A 29 6.47 16.81 -13.66
C VAL A 29 5.27 16.22 -14.39
N LEU A 30 4.78 15.07 -13.91
CA LEU A 30 3.56 14.49 -14.45
C LEU A 30 2.35 15.08 -13.72
N SER A 31 1.40 15.56 -14.49
CA SER A 31 0.22 16.29 -13.99
C SER A 31 -1.05 15.69 -14.56
N ASP A 32 -2.11 15.77 -13.78
CA ASP A 32 -3.46 15.63 -14.31
C ASP A 32 -3.94 16.97 -14.87
N ASN A 33 -4.43 16.94 -16.09
CA ASN A 33 -4.84 18.11 -16.85
C ASN A 33 -6.38 18.21 -17.01
N ASP A 34 -7.12 17.18 -16.60
CA ASP A 34 -8.57 17.15 -16.71
C ASP A 34 -9.23 17.76 -15.46
N PRO A 35 -9.92 18.91 -15.53
CA PRO A 35 -10.52 19.56 -14.38
C PRO A 35 -11.66 18.77 -13.70
N ARG A 36 -12.12 17.66 -14.29
CA ARG A 36 -13.30 16.90 -13.86
C ARG A 36 -13.00 16.04 -12.63
N VAL A 37 -13.56 16.43 -11.50
CA VAL A 37 -13.55 15.63 -10.27
C VAL A 37 -14.75 14.70 -10.24
N VAL A 38 -14.50 13.38 -10.20
CA VAL A 38 -15.55 12.35 -10.18
C VAL A 38 -16.15 12.21 -8.78
N TYR A 39 -15.35 12.36 -7.73
CA TYR A 39 -15.80 12.23 -6.35
C TYR A 39 -15.23 13.34 -5.46
N GLN A 40 -16.10 14.06 -4.76
CA GLN A 40 -15.75 15.20 -3.90
C GLN A 40 -15.94 14.96 -2.41
N GLY A 41 -16.56 13.82 -2.03
CA GLY A 41 -16.82 13.50 -0.63
C GLY A 41 -15.55 13.11 0.14
N PRO A 42 -15.67 12.87 1.47
CA PRO A 42 -14.59 12.35 2.30
C PRO A 42 -13.97 11.10 1.67
N LEU A 43 -12.64 11.00 1.73
CA LEU A 43 -11.88 9.92 1.09
C LEU A 43 -10.83 9.37 2.06
N VAL A 44 -10.83 8.05 2.22
CA VAL A 44 -9.81 7.31 2.94
C VAL A 44 -9.06 6.44 1.94
N VAL A 45 -7.73 6.40 2.04
CA VAL A 45 -6.89 5.49 1.26
C VAL A 45 -6.24 4.51 2.23
N LEU A 46 -6.60 3.24 2.10
CA LEU A 46 -6.00 2.16 2.87
C LEU A 46 -4.69 1.69 2.23
N VAL A 47 -3.63 1.64 3.04
CA VAL A 47 -2.30 1.19 2.63
C VAL A 47 -1.71 0.23 3.66
N ASN A 48 -0.68 -0.51 3.27
CA ASN A 48 0.10 -1.36 4.17
C ASN A 48 1.58 -1.31 3.78
N SER A 49 2.46 -1.98 4.55
CA SER A 49 3.90 -2.01 4.23
C SER A 49 4.25 -2.71 2.90
N LEU A 50 3.31 -3.36 2.22
CA LEU A 50 3.51 -3.93 0.87
C LEU A 50 3.04 -3.00 -0.26
N SER A 51 2.37 -1.89 0.08
CA SER A 51 1.98 -0.88 -0.90
C SER A 51 3.22 -0.22 -1.47
N ALA A 52 3.42 -0.30 -2.79
CA ALA A 52 4.68 0.12 -3.41
C ALA A 52 4.46 0.84 -4.75
N SER A 53 5.40 1.70 -5.14
CA SER A 53 5.47 2.31 -6.46
C SER A 53 4.21 3.13 -6.81
N ALA A 54 3.40 2.71 -7.80
CA ALA A 54 2.22 3.46 -8.25
C ALA A 54 1.22 3.75 -7.11
N SER A 55 1.04 2.81 -6.17
CA SER A 55 0.17 3.00 -5.01
C SER A 55 0.70 4.10 -4.08
N GLU A 56 2.02 4.21 -3.95
CA GLU A 56 2.66 5.25 -3.13
C GLU A 56 2.57 6.63 -3.81
N ILE A 57 2.65 6.68 -5.14
CA ILE A 57 2.41 7.91 -5.91
C ILE A 57 0.98 8.42 -5.66
N LEU A 58 -0.02 7.54 -5.80
CA LEU A 58 -1.43 7.89 -5.57
C LEU A 58 -1.67 8.34 -4.13
N ALA A 59 -1.22 7.56 -3.14
CA ALA A 59 -1.40 7.89 -1.72
C ALA A 59 -0.68 9.20 -1.35
N ALA A 60 0.57 9.39 -1.80
CA ALA A 60 1.32 10.60 -1.52
C ALA A 60 0.70 11.85 -2.16
N ALA A 61 0.23 11.74 -3.41
CA ALA A 61 -0.45 12.84 -4.09
C ALA A 61 -1.74 13.21 -3.34
N LEU A 62 -2.60 12.24 -3.03
CA LEU A 62 -3.84 12.53 -2.31
C LEU A 62 -3.58 13.09 -0.90
N GLN A 63 -2.52 12.65 -0.23
CA GLN A 63 -2.10 13.20 1.07
C GLN A 63 -1.54 14.63 0.94
N ASP A 64 -0.66 14.90 -0.01
CA ASP A 64 -0.05 16.22 -0.23
C ASP A 64 -1.13 17.27 -0.55
N TYR A 65 -2.11 16.89 -1.38
CA TYR A 65 -3.25 17.74 -1.69
C TYR A 65 -4.20 17.92 -0.51
N GLY A 66 -4.08 17.15 0.57
CA GLY A 66 -5.10 17.11 1.64
C GLY A 66 -6.45 16.64 1.11
N ARG A 67 -6.43 15.71 0.15
CA ARG A 67 -7.62 15.16 -0.50
C ARG A 67 -8.09 13.87 0.15
N ALA A 68 -7.20 13.11 0.79
CA ALA A 68 -7.55 11.89 1.48
C ALA A 68 -6.76 11.73 2.77
N VAL A 69 -7.37 11.01 3.72
CA VAL A 69 -6.66 10.51 4.91
C VAL A 69 -6.05 9.16 4.57
N ILE A 70 -4.73 9.03 4.75
CA ILE A 70 -4.02 7.78 4.55
C ILE A 70 -4.10 6.95 5.84
N VAL A 71 -4.60 5.73 5.73
CA VAL A 71 -4.86 4.84 6.88
C VAL A 71 -4.16 3.50 6.65
N GLY A 72 -3.58 2.93 7.70
CA GLY A 72 -2.98 1.59 7.63
C GLY A 72 -1.70 1.45 8.43
N GLY A 73 -0.76 0.63 7.95
CA GLY A 73 0.54 0.49 8.61
C GLY A 73 1.31 1.80 8.75
N PRO A 74 2.35 1.88 9.62
CA PRO A 74 3.08 3.12 9.88
C PRO A 74 3.64 3.80 8.62
N SER A 75 4.07 2.99 7.66
CA SER A 75 4.49 3.44 6.34
C SER A 75 4.27 2.36 5.29
N THR A 76 4.19 2.79 4.03
CA THR A 76 4.27 1.92 2.86
C THR A 76 5.69 1.41 2.61
N PHE A 77 5.88 0.65 1.53
CA PHE A 77 7.10 -0.09 1.25
C PHE A 77 8.35 0.79 1.05
N GLY A 78 8.20 1.96 0.44
CA GLY A 78 9.28 2.92 0.21
C GLY A 78 9.99 2.79 -1.14
N LYS A 79 9.32 2.30 -2.19
CA LYS A 79 9.92 2.18 -3.52
C LYS A 79 9.76 3.49 -4.27
N GLY A 80 10.84 4.26 -4.38
CA GLY A 80 10.90 5.58 -5.04
C GLY A 80 11.59 5.58 -6.40
N THR A 81 11.76 4.42 -7.03
CA THR A 81 12.49 4.26 -8.30
C THR A 81 11.62 3.77 -9.45
N VAL A 82 11.97 4.21 -10.65
CA VAL A 82 11.38 3.76 -11.91
C VAL A 82 12.38 2.88 -12.65
N GLN A 83 11.91 1.71 -13.07
CA GLN A 83 12.70 0.73 -13.79
C GLN A 83 12.15 0.53 -15.20
N ILE A 84 13.04 0.30 -16.16
CA ILE A 84 12.68 -0.17 -17.50
C ILE A 84 13.13 -1.61 -17.68
N VAL A 85 12.46 -2.33 -18.57
CA VAL A 85 12.91 -3.62 -19.09
C VAL A 85 13.41 -3.38 -20.51
N ALA A 86 14.72 -3.42 -20.69
CA ALA A 86 15.38 -3.27 -21.98
C ALA A 86 15.59 -4.65 -22.61
N ASP A 87 14.91 -4.92 -23.72
CA ASP A 87 15.10 -6.14 -24.51
C ASP A 87 16.43 -6.07 -25.26
N LEU A 88 17.34 -7.00 -24.97
CA LEU A 88 18.68 -7.01 -25.54
C LEU A 88 18.68 -7.30 -27.04
N ASP A 89 17.65 -7.97 -27.55
CA ASP A 89 17.53 -8.28 -28.97
C ASP A 89 17.42 -7.02 -29.84
N GLN A 90 16.96 -5.90 -29.26
CA GLN A 90 16.82 -4.61 -29.96
C GLN A 90 18.16 -3.89 -30.14
N TYR A 91 19.17 -4.24 -29.33
CA TYR A 91 20.48 -3.61 -29.33
C TYR A 91 21.56 -4.49 -29.97
N LEU A 92 21.24 -5.74 -30.33
CA LEU A 92 22.17 -6.66 -30.99
C LEU A 92 22.40 -6.27 -32.46
N PRO A 93 23.68 -6.15 -32.90
CA PRO A 93 24.01 -6.01 -34.32
C PRO A 93 23.46 -7.18 -35.15
N ARG A 94 23.13 -6.93 -36.43
CA ARG A 94 22.57 -7.97 -37.33
C ARG A 94 23.47 -9.22 -37.43
N GLN A 95 24.78 -9.05 -37.32
CA GLN A 95 25.76 -10.15 -37.36
C GLN A 95 25.58 -11.14 -36.20
N LEU A 96 24.96 -10.71 -35.10
CA LEU A 96 24.65 -11.52 -33.93
C LEU A 96 23.17 -11.94 -33.89
N ALA A 97 22.45 -11.92 -35.01
CA ALA A 97 21.05 -12.35 -35.05
C ALA A 97 20.87 -13.83 -34.64
N GLY A 98 21.89 -14.67 -34.82
CA GLY A 98 21.85 -16.10 -34.45
C GLY A 98 21.89 -16.40 -32.95
N VAL A 99 22.15 -15.41 -32.09
CA VAL A 99 22.13 -15.56 -30.62
C VAL A 99 20.83 -15.08 -29.97
N LYS A 100 19.81 -14.75 -30.77
CA LYS A 100 18.47 -14.42 -30.25
C LYS A 100 17.72 -15.70 -29.84
N PRO A 101 16.95 -15.69 -28.74
CA PRO A 101 16.69 -14.55 -27.86
C PRO A 101 17.78 -14.35 -26.81
N SER A 102 18.22 -13.09 -26.63
CA SER A 102 19.31 -12.72 -25.72
C SER A 102 18.83 -12.25 -24.33
N GLY A 103 17.52 -12.26 -24.09
CA GLY A 103 16.91 -11.91 -22.81
C GLY A 103 16.72 -10.41 -22.61
N SER A 104 16.58 -9.95 -21.37
CA SER A 104 16.29 -8.55 -21.05
C SER A 104 16.98 -8.08 -19.78
N LEU A 105 17.30 -6.79 -19.72
CA LEU A 105 17.85 -6.13 -18.55
C LEU A 105 16.79 -5.29 -17.84
N ARG A 106 16.74 -5.38 -16.51
CA ARG A 106 15.90 -4.51 -15.68
C ARG A 106 16.78 -3.46 -15.02
N LEU A 107 16.60 -2.20 -15.42
CA LEU A 107 17.48 -1.11 -15.00
C LEU A 107 16.69 0.02 -14.37
N THR A 108 17.17 0.54 -13.25
CA THR A 108 16.66 1.77 -12.63
C THR A 108 17.17 2.97 -13.41
N ILE A 109 16.27 3.83 -13.89
CA ILE A 109 16.61 4.98 -14.74
C ILE A 109 16.17 6.33 -14.19
N LYS A 110 15.18 6.36 -13.28
CA LYS A 110 14.65 7.58 -12.68
C LYS A 110 14.30 7.35 -11.21
N LYS A 111 14.30 8.42 -10.42
CA LYS A 111 13.67 8.47 -9.09
C LYS A 111 12.40 9.32 -9.20
N PHE A 112 11.39 9.02 -8.38
CA PHE A 112 10.21 9.87 -8.28
C PHE A 112 10.10 10.54 -6.91
N TYR A 113 9.47 11.71 -6.92
CA TYR A 113 9.34 12.62 -5.80
C TYR A 113 7.91 13.11 -5.71
N ARG A 114 7.48 13.36 -4.47
CA ARG A 114 6.23 14.01 -4.12
C ARG A 114 6.18 15.44 -4.68
N VAL A 115 4.98 15.98 -4.81
CA VAL A 115 4.81 17.40 -5.20
C VAL A 115 5.32 18.35 -4.13
N SER A 116 5.33 17.90 -2.88
CA SER A 116 5.99 18.56 -1.74
C SER A 116 7.52 18.47 -1.75
N GLY A 117 8.13 17.75 -2.70
CA GLY A 117 9.58 17.68 -2.91
C GLY A 117 10.28 16.48 -2.26
N GLY A 118 9.68 15.82 -1.27
CA GLY A 118 10.25 14.61 -0.66
C GLY A 118 10.15 13.37 -1.55
N SER A 119 11.16 12.49 -1.58
CA SER A 119 11.02 11.17 -2.21
C SER A 119 10.22 10.19 -1.32
N THR A 120 9.57 9.20 -1.93
CA THR A 120 9.05 8.02 -1.21
C THR A 120 10.14 6.97 -0.96
N GLN A 121 11.31 7.09 -1.59
CA GLN A 121 12.41 6.13 -1.41
C GLN A 121 12.73 5.93 0.09
N TRP A 122 12.83 4.69 0.56
CA TRP A 122 13.04 4.29 1.97
C TRP A 122 11.94 4.67 2.98
N LYS A 123 11.29 5.82 2.83
CA LYS A 123 10.32 6.35 3.79
C LYS A 123 8.89 5.92 3.50
N GLY A 124 8.58 5.63 2.23
CA GLY A 124 7.23 5.42 1.74
C GLY A 124 6.33 6.63 1.96
N VAL A 125 5.04 6.36 2.13
CA VAL A 125 3.99 7.27 2.54
C VAL A 125 3.65 6.93 3.97
N THR A 126 3.88 7.87 4.89
CA THR A 126 3.49 7.74 6.29
C THR A 126 1.97 7.87 6.39
N ALA A 127 1.32 6.94 7.09
CA ALA A 127 -0.11 7.01 7.31
C ALA A 127 -0.46 8.19 8.22
N ASP A 128 -1.55 8.89 7.92
CA ASP A 128 -2.12 9.91 8.80
C ASP A 128 -2.66 9.25 10.07
N ILE A 129 -3.31 8.09 9.93
CA ILE A 129 -3.79 7.24 11.02
C ILE A 129 -3.09 5.87 10.91
N SER A 130 -2.17 5.62 11.84
CA SER A 130 -1.43 4.36 11.90
C SER A 130 -2.19 3.30 12.70
N LEU A 131 -2.44 2.17 12.05
CA LEU A 131 -3.01 0.96 12.61
C LEU A 131 -1.89 -0.09 12.82
N PRO A 132 -2.03 -1.01 13.80
CA PRO A 132 -1.11 -2.14 13.92
C PRO A 132 -1.09 -2.95 12.63
N ASP A 133 0.07 -3.09 11.97
CA ASP A 133 0.21 -3.78 10.67
C ASP A 133 1.25 -4.87 10.78
N LEU A 134 0.84 -6.13 10.57
CA LEU A 134 1.70 -7.32 10.61
C LEU A 134 2.93 -7.18 9.70
N TYR A 135 2.76 -6.62 8.50
CA TYR A 135 3.82 -6.51 7.49
C TYR A 135 4.92 -5.54 7.90
N SER A 136 4.57 -4.49 8.64
CA SER A 136 5.54 -3.52 9.15
C SER A 136 6.59 -4.17 10.06
N TYR A 137 6.21 -5.23 10.78
CA TYR A 137 7.11 -5.98 11.69
C TYR A 137 8.03 -6.96 10.98
N LEU A 138 7.61 -7.48 9.82
CA LEU A 138 8.49 -8.32 9.01
C LEU A 138 9.73 -7.56 8.57
N GLY A 139 9.70 -6.22 8.60
CA GLY A 139 10.81 -5.37 8.20
C GLY A 139 11.00 -5.37 6.69
N ILE A 140 9.97 -5.72 5.93
CA ILE A 140 9.97 -5.76 4.48
C ILE A 140 9.77 -4.33 3.98
N GLN A 141 10.88 -3.63 3.72
CA GLN A 141 10.89 -2.26 3.19
C GLN A 141 11.99 -2.13 2.15
N GLU A 142 11.88 -1.17 1.25
CA GLU A 142 12.94 -0.88 0.28
C GLU A 142 14.27 -0.60 0.97
N LYS A 143 14.24 0.09 2.13
CA LYS A 143 15.45 0.45 2.90
C LYS A 143 16.23 -0.73 3.47
N THR A 144 15.61 -1.90 3.56
CA THR A 144 16.27 -3.12 4.05
C THR A 144 16.81 -3.97 2.92
N MET A 145 16.61 -3.57 1.65
CA MET A 145 17.17 -4.24 0.50
C MET A 145 18.60 -3.79 0.24
N ASP A 146 19.43 -4.75 -0.19
CA ASP A 146 20.81 -4.50 -0.58
C ASP A 146 20.87 -3.49 -1.73
N TYR A 147 21.83 -2.57 -1.64
CA TYR A 147 22.10 -1.54 -2.65
C TYR A 147 20.89 -0.66 -3.00
N SER A 148 19.90 -0.54 -2.11
CA SER A 148 18.79 0.39 -2.30
C SER A 148 19.28 1.84 -2.28
N LEU A 149 18.75 2.66 -3.19
CA LEU A 149 19.14 4.07 -3.28
C LEU A 149 18.68 4.85 -2.04
N PRO A 150 19.48 5.81 -1.53
CA PRO A 150 19.10 6.59 -0.37
C PRO A 150 17.91 7.52 -0.63
N TRP A 151 17.22 7.88 0.44
CA TRP A 151 16.22 8.95 0.41
C TRP A 151 16.88 10.30 0.17
N ASP A 152 16.23 11.13 -0.64
CA ASP A 152 16.62 12.51 -0.93
C ASP A 152 15.37 13.37 -1.23
N THR A 153 15.63 14.63 -1.58
CA THR A 153 14.59 15.63 -1.89
C THR A 153 14.89 16.34 -3.19
N THR A 154 13.85 16.97 -3.74
CA THR A 154 13.91 17.92 -4.84
C THR A 154 13.11 19.17 -4.48
N SER A 155 13.18 20.20 -5.32
CA SER A 155 12.38 21.40 -5.13
C SER A 155 10.88 21.06 -5.18
N PRO A 156 10.05 21.61 -4.29
CA PRO A 156 8.61 21.43 -4.36
C PRO A 156 8.05 22.11 -5.62
N VAL A 157 6.95 21.58 -6.14
CA VAL A 157 6.21 22.20 -7.24
C VAL A 157 5.01 22.95 -6.64
N SER A 158 4.59 24.04 -7.27
CA SER A 158 3.38 24.74 -6.84
C SER A 158 2.13 23.90 -7.15
N TYR A 159 1.28 23.70 -6.16
CA TYR A 159 -0.03 23.06 -6.30
C TYR A 159 -1.04 23.70 -5.34
N LYS A 160 -2.33 23.54 -5.65
CA LYS A 160 -3.42 24.03 -4.79
C LYS A 160 -3.98 22.87 -3.99
N ARG A 161 -3.87 22.96 -2.66
CA ARG A 161 -4.49 22.00 -1.75
C ARG A 161 -6.01 21.99 -1.91
N TRP A 162 -6.58 20.84 -1.64
CA TRP A 162 -8.01 20.64 -1.50
C TRP A 162 -8.45 21.24 -0.15
N THR A 163 -9.41 22.17 -0.17
CA THR A 163 -9.81 22.96 1.00
C THR A 163 -11.27 22.75 1.39
N SER A 164 -11.99 21.81 0.75
CA SER A 164 -13.42 21.60 1.02
C SER A 164 -13.68 20.59 2.14
N GLU A 165 -12.63 20.06 2.78
CA GLU A 165 -12.78 19.13 3.90
C GLU A 165 -13.21 19.88 5.16
N LYS A 166 -14.23 19.34 5.83
CA LYS A 166 -14.88 19.97 6.98
C LYS A 166 -14.64 19.22 8.30
N TYR A 167 -13.80 18.19 8.30
CA TYR A 167 -13.59 17.34 9.47
C TYR A 167 -12.33 17.74 10.27
N ASN A 168 -12.34 17.44 11.57
CA ASN A 168 -11.19 17.63 12.45
C ASN A 168 -10.35 16.35 12.51
N LEU A 169 -9.21 16.34 11.81
CA LEU A 169 -8.35 15.17 11.72
C LEU A 169 -7.82 14.68 13.08
N ASP A 170 -7.54 15.58 14.03
CA ASP A 170 -7.05 15.19 15.36
C ASP A 170 -8.15 14.49 16.18
N LEU A 171 -9.40 14.93 16.04
CA LEU A 171 -10.55 14.25 16.63
C LEU A 171 -10.75 12.86 16.00
N VAL A 172 -10.67 12.76 14.68
CA VAL A 172 -10.77 11.48 13.95
C VAL A 172 -9.67 10.51 14.42
N LYS A 173 -8.42 10.97 14.54
CA LYS A 173 -7.29 10.19 15.09
C LYS A 173 -7.58 9.69 16.50
N LYS A 174 -8.09 10.55 17.38
CA LYS A 174 -8.42 10.18 18.77
C LYS A 174 -9.54 9.14 18.86
N ASN A 175 -10.58 9.30 18.04
CA ASN A 175 -11.69 8.34 17.97
C ASN A 175 -11.21 6.99 17.48
N SER A 176 -10.41 6.97 16.40
CA SER A 176 -9.81 5.75 15.85
C SER A 176 -8.94 5.04 16.87
N ALA A 177 -8.02 5.76 17.53
CA ALA A 177 -7.17 5.17 18.57
C ALA A 177 -7.98 4.53 19.72
N SER A 178 -9.12 5.13 20.08
CA SER A 178 -10.01 4.61 21.11
C SER A 178 -10.70 3.30 20.66
N ARG A 179 -11.20 3.24 19.41
CA ARG A 179 -11.80 2.03 18.84
C ARG A 179 -10.78 0.90 18.67
N VAL A 180 -9.62 1.20 18.11
CA VAL A 180 -8.52 0.23 17.93
C VAL A 180 -8.10 -0.37 19.27
N LYS A 181 -8.01 0.44 20.33
CA LYS A 181 -7.69 -0.04 21.69
C LYS A 181 -8.77 -0.95 22.27
N ALA A 182 -10.04 -0.69 21.95
CA ALA A 182 -11.17 -1.49 22.43
C ALA A 182 -11.43 -2.75 21.56
N SER A 183 -10.87 -2.81 20.35
CA SER A 183 -11.13 -3.87 19.39
C SER A 183 -10.42 -5.17 19.74
N LYS A 184 -11.21 -6.25 19.83
CA LYS A 184 -10.70 -7.62 19.98
C LYS A 184 -9.83 -8.01 18.78
N ALA A 185 -10.21 -7.61 17.57
CA ALA A 185 -9.48 -7.94 16.35
C ALA A 185 -8.07 -7.34 16.36
N PHE A 186 -7.95 -6.05 16.65
CA PHE A 186 -6.64 -5.39 16.73
C PHE A 186 -5.79 -5.89 17.89
N LYS A 187 -6.41 -6.29 19.00
CA LYS A 187 -5.69 -6.97 20.09
C LYS A 187 -5.04 -8.27 19.61
N LEU A 188 -5.76 -9.11 18.87
CA LEU A 188 -5.21 -10.34 18.28
C LEU A 188 -4.09 -10.05 17.29
N ILE A 189 -4.25 -9.02 16.44
CA ILE A 189 -3.20 -8.59 15.52
C ILE A 189 -1.91 -8.22 16.29
N VAL A 190 -2.03 -7.45 17.38
CA VAL A 190 -0.90 -7.07 18.23
C VAL A 190 -0.26 -8.28 18.92
N GLU A 191 -1.06 -9.26 19.36
CA GLU A 191 -0.55 -10.52 19.91
C GLU A 191 0.20 -11.34 18.85
N ASP A 192 -0.31 -11.41 17.62
CA ASP A 192 0.34 -12.11 16.50
C ASP A 192 1.69 -11.48 16.15
N ILE A 193 1.71 -10.16 16.12
CA ILE A 193 2.91 -9.35 15.92
C ILE A 193 3.97 -9.69 16.98
N ALA A 194 3.58 -9.78 18.26
CA ALA A 194 4.51 -10.09 19.34
C ALA A 194 5.05 -11.52 19.23
N ARG A 195 4.19 -12.47 18.84
CA ARG A 195 4.56 -13.86 18.55
C ARG A 195 5.57 -13.94 17.41
N LEU A 196 5.30 -13.32 16.27
CA LEU A 196 6.20 -13.31 15.11
C LEU A 196 7.55 -12.65 15.41
N ARG A 197 7.57 -11.58 16.23
CA ARG A 197 8.82 -10.97 16.70
C ARG A 197 9.69 -11.94 17.46
N LYS A 198 9.11 -12.65 18.44
CA LYS A 198 9.81 -13.66 19.22
C LYS A 198 10.35 -14.78 18.33
N GLN A 199 9.58 -15.21 17.34
CA GLN A 199 10.00 -16.24 16.38
C GLN A 199 11.14 -15.75 15.47
N LYS A 200 11.10 -14.49 15.02
CA LYS A 200 12.16 -13.91 14.18
C LYS A 200 13.50 -13.79 14.91
N GLU A 201 13.48 -13.49 16.21
CA GLU A 201 14.67 -13.44 17.06
C GLU A 201 15.26 -14.83 17.33
N ASP A 202 14.42 -15.88 17.35
CA ASP A 202 14.85 -17.27 17.45
C ASP A 202 15.21 -17.88 16.10
N SER A 203 16.37 -17.48 15.55
CA SER A 203 16.87 -17.97 14.26
C SER A 203 17.47 -19.39 14.31
N LYS A 204 17.43 -20.07 15.47
CA LYS A 204 18.05 -21.40 15.62
C LYS A 204 17.06 -22.48 15.26
N GLU A 205 17.49 -23.36 14.36
CA GLU A 205 16.74 -24.54 13.96
C GLU A 205 17.46 -25.82 14.33
N SER A 206 16.68 -26.81 14.77
CA SER A 206 17.22 -28.13 15.07
C SER A 206 17.48 -28.89 13.78
N LEU A 207 18.71 -29.40 13.60
CA LEU A 207 19.04 -30.32 12.51
C LEU A 207 18.49 -31.74 12.73
N ARG A 208 18.04 -32.07 13.95
CA ARG A 208 17.33 -33.32 14.23
C ARG A 208 15.91 -33.22 13.67
N PHE A 209 15.59 -34.07 12.69
CA PHE A 209 14.31 -34.08 11.98
C PHE A 209 13.10 -34.17 12.91
N SER A 210 13.12 -35.03 13.93
CA SER A 210 12.00 -35.18 14.87
C SER A 210 11.76 -33.91 15.70
N SER A 211 12.81 -33.24 16.15
CA SER A 211 12.73 -31.99 16.89
C SER A 211 12.27 -30.83 15.99
N PHE A 212 12.71 -30.80 14.73
CA PHE A 212 12.23 -29.83 13.73
C PHE A 212 10.74 -30.00 13.47
N LEU A 213 10.26 -31.22 13.23
CA LEU A 213 8.82 -31.49 13.02
C LEU A 213 7.98 -31.11 14.25
N ALA A 214 8.47 -31.41 15.45
CA ALA A 214 7.78 -31.01 16.69
C ALA A 214 7.67 -29.48 16.81
N LYS A 215 8.75 -28.74 16.50
CA LYS A 215 8.73 -27.27 16.45
C LYS A 215 7.72 -26.76 15.42
N GLN A 216 7.77 -27.26 14.17
CA GLN A 216 6.84 -26.83 13.11
C GLN A 216 5.37 -27.09 13.47
N LYS A 217 5.07 -28.25 14.08
CA LYS A 217 3.72 -28.56 14.56
C LYS A 217 3.27 -27.59 15.66
N PHE A 218 4.13 -27.33 16.66
CA PHE A 218 3.84 -26.38 17.73
C PHE A 218 3.59 -24.96 17.19
N LEU A 219 4.45 -24.47 16.29
CA LEU A 219 4.29 -23.13 15.68
C LEU A 219 3.00 -23.02 14.87
N LYS A 220 2.61 -24.10 14.17
CA LYS A 220 1.35 -24.16 13.44
C LYS A 220 0.15 -24.15 14.39
N GLU A 221 0.16 -24.95 15.45
CA GLU A 221 -0.92 -24.97 16.44
C GLU A 221 -1.08 -23.62 17.14
N GLU A 222 0.03 -22.95 17.49
CA GLU A 222 0.04 -21.59 18.05
C GLU A 222 -0.59 -20.58 17.07
N ALA A 223 -0.26 -20.66 15.79
CA ALA A 223 -0.84 -19.80 14.75
C ALA A 223 -2.33 -20.09 14.52
N ASP A 224 -2.72 -21.36 14.44
CA ASP A 224 -4.10 -21.79 14.25
C ASP A 224 -4.98 -21.36 15.44
N GLN A 225 -4.47 -21.39 16.67
CA GLN A 225 -5.17 -20.90 17.85
C GLN A 225 -5.50 -19.41 17.75
N LEU A 226 -4.58 -18.60 17.22
CA LEU A 226 -4.79 -17.17 17.08
C LEU A 226 -5.73 -16.82 15.92
N GLN A 227 -5.60 -17.52 14.79
CA GLN A 227 -6.39 -17.26 13.58
C GLN A 227 -7.85 -17.70 13.69
N ASN A 228 -8.13 -18.76 14.47
CA ASN A 228 -9.49 -19.29 14.62
C ASN A 228 -10.33 -18.56 15.67
N LEU A 229 -9.79 -17.52 16.32
CA LEU A 229 -10.55 -16.76 17.30
C LEU A 229 -11.65 -15.95 16.62
N PRO A 230 -12.92 -16.05 17.08
CA PRO A 230 -14.01 -15.34 16.47
C PRO A 230 -13.82 -13.84 16.66
N VAL A 231 -13.83 -13.14 15.53
CA VAL A 231 -13.92 -11.68 15.42
C VAL A 231 -15.33 -11.34 14.99
N ASP A 232 -15.91 -10.31 15.62
CA ASP A 232 -17.27 -9.87 15.32
C ASP A 232 -17.39 -9.40 13.86
N GLU A 233 -18.45 -9.82 13.19
CA GLU A 233 -18.76 -9.36 11.84
C GLU A 233 -19.53 -8.03 11.92
N PRO A 234 -19.00 -6.90 11.41
CA PRO A 234 -19.70 -5.63 11.41
C PRO A 234 -20.99 -5.71 10.58
N SER A 235 -22.14 -5.58 11.26
CA SER A 235 -23.47 -5.70 10.65
C SER A 235 -23.85 -4.53 9.73
N TYR A 236 -23.13 -3.41 9.80
CA TYR A 236 -23.38 -2.19 9.02
C TYR A 236 -22.61 -2.11 7.71
N ILE A 237 -21.61 -2.98 7.48
CA ILE A 237 -20.84 -2.97 6.23
C ILE A 237 -21.60 -3.78 5.17
N ARG A 238 -22.27 -3.06 4.27
CA ARG A 238 -22.86 -3.67 3.08
C ARG A 238 -21.85 -3.62 1.93
N ILE A 239 -21.25 -4.76 1.62
CA ILE A 239 -20.38 -4.86 0.43
C ILE A 239 -21.27 -5.02 -0.80
N VAL A 240 -21.20 -4.05 -1.71
CA VAL A 240 -22.00 -4.02 -2.94
C VAL A 240 -21.08 -4.27 -4.13
N ARG A 241 -21.51 -5.14 -5.06
CA ARG A 241 -20.79 -5.39 -6.30
C ARG A 241 -21.08 -4.28 -7.32
N PRO A 242 -20.09 -3.82 -8.10
CA PRO A 242 -20.35 -2.99 -9.26
C PRO A 242 -21.31 -3.70 -10.23
N LYS A 243 -22.21 -2.94 -10.87
CA LYS A 243 -23.15 -3.49 -11.87
C LYS A 243 -22.47 -4.17 -13.06
N VAL A 244 -21.18 -3.92 -13.30
CA VAL A 244 -20.41 -4.53 -14.39
C VAL A 244 -19.95 -5.96 -14.04
N ASP A 245 -19.79 -6.28 -12.75
CA ASP A 245 -19.37 -7.59 -12.25
C ASP A 245 -20.57 -8.53 -12.01
N LYS A 246 -21.57 -8.47 -12.90
CA LYS A 246 -22.85 -9.18 -12.73
C LYS A 246 -22.63 -10.65 -12.36
N GLU A 247 -23.55 -11.17 -11.54
CA GLU A 247 -23.65 -12.56 -11.11
C GLU A 247 -23.73 -13.50 -12.31
N ASN A 248 -22.56 -13.82 -12.87
CA ASN A 248 -22.44 -14.90 -13.82
C ASN A 248 -21.75 -16.06 -13.10
N PRO A 249 -22.51 -17.07 -12.61
CA PRO A 249 -21.95 -18.26 -11.98
C PRO A 249 -20.97 -19.02 -12.90
N THR A 250 -21.03 -18.80 -14.22
CA THR A 250 -20.07 -19.36 -15.18
C THR A 250 -18.74 -18.61 -15.24
N ASN A 251 -18.62 -17.46 -14.55
CA ASN A 251 -17.35 -16.76 -14.43
C ASN A 251 -16.39 -17.62 -13.58
N PRO A 252 -15.19 -17.97 -14.08
CA PRO A 252 -14.19 -18.74 -13.33
C PRO A 252 -13.81 -18.14 -11.97
N ASN A 253 -13.99 -16.82 -11.81
CA ASN A 253 -13.67 -16.08 -10.59
C ASN A 253 -14.86 -15.91 -9.64
N TYR A 254 -16.05 -16.45 -9.95
CA TYR A 254 -17.25 -16.25 -9.14
C TYR A 254 -17.08 -16.75 -7.69
N GLN A 255 -16.56 -17.96 -7.49
CA GLN A 255 -16.35 -18.52 -6.15
C GLN A 255 -15.26 -17.78 -5.38
N LYS A 256 -14.12 -17.48 -6.03
CA LYS A 256 -13.04 -16.67 -5.44
C LYS A 256 -13.55 -15.31 -4.97
N ASN A 257 -14.38 -14.66 -5.78
CA ASN A 257 -14.98 -13.38 -5.40
C ASN A 257 -15.94 -13.51 -4.21
N LYS A 258 -16.78 -14.56 -4.18
CA LYS A 258 -17.68 -14.81 -3.05
C LYS A 258 -16.91 -15.02 -1.74
N GLU A 259 -15.82 -15.78 -1.79
CA GLU A 259 -14.93 -16.00 -0.64
C GLU A 259 -14.24 -14.69 -0.21
N TRP A 260 -13.73 -13.92 -1.17
CA TRP A 260 -13.11 -12.63 -0.94
C TRP A 260 -14.07 -11.64 -0.26
N LEU A 261 -15.32 -11.54 -0.73
CA LEU A 261 -16.34 -10.70 -0.10
C LEU A 261 -16.61 -11.10 1.36
N LYS A 262 -16.66 -12.40 1.65
CA LYS A 262 -16.82 -12.93 3.02
C LYS A 262 -15.61 -12.64 3.90
N GLN A 263 -14.41 -12.56 3.32
CA GLN A 263 -13.20 -12.19 4.06
C GLN A 263 -13.17 -10.69 4.36
N ILE A 264 -13.51 -9.83 3.39
CA ILE A 264 -13.56 -8.38 3.59
C ILE A 264 -14.57 -7.98 4.66
N SER A 265 -15.72 -8.66 4.73
CA SER A 265 -16.72 -8.36 5.77
C SER A 265 -16.24 -8.66 7.19
N LYS A 266 -15.06 -9.28 7.35
CA LYS A 266 -14.43 -9.62 8.63
C LYS A 266 -13.12 -8.87 8.84
N ASP A 267 -12.73 -8.02 7.90
CA ASP A 267 -11.44 -7.34 7.91
C ASP A 267 -11.48 -6.13 8.86
N ALA A 268 -10.68 -6.20 9.93
CA ALA A 268 -10.61 -5.16 10.95
C ALA A 268 -10.10 -3.82 10.43
N TYR A 269 -9.25 -3.81 9.39
CA TYR A 269 -8.74 -2.58 8.80
C TYR A 269 -9.81 -1.90 7.94
N VAL A 270 -10.59 -2.69 7.19
CA VAL A 270 -11.72 -2.17 6.41
C VAL A 270 -12.80 -1.64 7.33
N ASP A 271 -13.07 -2.34 8.44
CA ASP A 271 -14.02 -1.90 9.45
C ASP A 271 -13.62 -0.57 10.08
N GLU A 272 -12.37 -0.44 10.54
CA GLU A 272 -11.89 0.81 11.12
C GLU A 272 -11.83 1.94 10.08
N ALA A 273 -11.49 1.64 8.82
CA ALA A 273 -11.54 2.63 7.74
C ALA A 273 -12.95 3.18 7.50
N TRP A 274 -13.96 2.31 7.61
CA TRP A 274 -15.35 2.74 7.51
C TRP A 274 -15.73 3.68 8.65
N HIS A 275 -15.31 3.37 9.88
CA HIS A 275 -15.54 4.27 11.02
C HIS A 275 -14.80 5.60 10.91
N ILE A 276 -13.56 5.60 10.42
CA ILE A 276 -12.80 6.82 10.11
C ILE A 276 -13.55 7.66 9.08
N LEU A 277 -14.03 7.03 8.00
CA LEU A 277 -14.81 7.71 6.98
C LEU A 277 -16.13 8.28 7.54
N ALA A 278 -16.79 7.55 8.42
CA ALA A 278 -18.00 8.00 9.11
C ALA A 278 -17.73 9.19 10.04
N ASP A 279 -16.60 9.19 10.76
CA ASP A 279 -16.18 10.33 11.59
C ASP A 279 -15.85 11.56 10.73
N MET A 280 -15.31 11.37 9.53
CA MET A 280 -15.02 12.45 8.57
C MET A 280 -16.27 13.03 7.90
N ALA A 281 -17.38 12.28 7.88
CA ALA A 281 -18.63 12.67 7.25
C ALA A 281 -19.61 13.38 8.20
N ARG A 282 -19.32 13.40 9.51
CA ARG A 282 -20.10 14.12 10.53
C ARG A 282 -19.75 15.61 10.56
#